data_AF-A0A9Q0Q5V2-F1
#
_entry.id   AF-A0A9Q0Q5V2-F1
#
_cell.length_a   1.000
_cell.length_b   1.000
_cell.length_c   1.000
_cell.angle_alpha   90.00
_cell.angle_beta   90.00
_cell.angle_gamma   90.00
#
_symmetry.space_group_name_H-M   'P 1'
#
loop_
_entity.id
_entity.type
_entity.pdbx_description
1 polymer ?
#
loop_
_entity_poly.entity_id
_entity_poly.type
_entity_poly.pdbx_seq_one_letter_code
_entity_poly.pdbx_strand_id
1 'polypeptide(L)'
;MEIFIKKLTSVDIERQLELPNDTRIEDLPPFHGSRDIEFPIKFGHDGVEVDVHCSRIAGRLAFTRGWVEITRNLRLNAGDVVALRKEDNGRYKMTVRSGSA
;
A
#
# COMPACT_ATOMS: atom_id res chain seq x y z
N MET A 1 12.49 1.19 6.84
CA MET A 1 12.42 2.44 6.05
C MET A 1 10.97 2.72 5.68
N GLU A 2 10.51 3.97 5.79
CA GLU A 2 9.15 4.35 5.40
C GLU A 2 9.10 4.66 3.91
N ILE A 3 8.12 4.07 3.20
CA ILE A 3 7.95 4.21 1.75
C ILE A 3 6.96 5.33 1.46
N PHE A 4 5.82 5.34 2.16
CA PHE A 4 4.85 6.42 2.12
C PHE A 4 3.96 6.41 3.36
N ILE A 5 3.34 7.57 3.62
CA ILE A 5 2.18 7.73 4.51
C ILE A 5 1.06 8.36 3.68
N LYS A 6 -0.16 7.83 3.79
CA LYS A 6 -1.31 8.39 3.08
C LYS A 6 -2.58 8.36 3.95
N LYS A 7 -3.29 9.49 3.98
CA LYS A 7 -4.69 9.54 4.42
C LYS A 7 -5.58 9.04 3.29
N LEU A 8 -6.37 8.01 3.57
CA LEU A 8 -7.21 7.34 2.60
C LEU A 8 -8.40 8.23 2.20
N THR A 9 -8.65 8.31 0.91
CA THR A 9 -9.84 8.90 0.31
C THR A 9 -10.89 7.83 0.04
N SER A 10 -12.13 8.22 -0.29
CA SER A 10 -13.15 7.25 -0.71
C SER A 10 -12.70 6.47 -1.96
N VAL A 11 -12.01 7.13 -2.90
CA VAL A 11 -11.43 6.47 -4.08
C VAL A 11 -10.45 5.37 -3.70
N ASP A 12 -9.64 5.61 -2.67
CA ASP A 12 -8.69 4.61 -2.17
C ASP A 12 -9.41 3.39 -1.62
N ILE A 13 -10.54 3.56 -0.93
CA ILE A 13 -11.30 2.45 -0.38
C ILE A 13 -12.08 1.70 -1.47
N GLU A 14 -12.71 2.42 -2.38
CA GLU A 14 -13.67 1.87 -3.34
C GLU A 14 -13.03 1.29 -4.60
N ARG A 15 -11.82 1.74 -4.97
CA ARG A 15 -11.19 1.37 -6.24
C ARG A 15 -9.78 0.79 -6.09
N GLN A 16 -8.84 1.64 -5.70
CA GLN A 16 -7.40 1.32 -5.67
C GLN A 16 -6.68 2.36 -4.83
N LEU A 17 -5.60 1.98 -4.15
CA LEU A 17 -4.77 2.95 -3.44
C LEU A 17 -3.88 3.68 -4.43
N GLU A 18 -4.14 4.97 -4.68
CA GLU A 18 -3.20 5.80 -5.43
C GLU A 18 -2.04 6.18 -4.50
N LEU A 19 -0.80 5.88 -4.88
CA LEU A 19 0.34 6.21 -4.05
C LEU A 19 0.65 7.72 -4.10
N PRO A 20 1.04 8.34 -2.98
CA PRO A 20 1.36 9.77 -2.97
C PRO A 20 2.61 10.06 -3.81
N ASN A 21 2.74 11.30 -4.31
CA ASN A 21 3.85 11.68 -5.19
C ASN A 21 5.24 11.58 -4.51
N ASP A 22 5.30 11.70 -3.18
CA ASP A 22 6.54 11.58 -2.41
C ASP A 22 6.93 10.12 -2.08
N THR A 23 6.17 9.14 -2.60
CA THR A 23 6.49 7.71 -2.43
C THR A 23 7.94 7.44 -2.79
N ARG A 24 8.67 6.78 -1.88
CA ARG A 24 10.06 6.35 -2.12
C ARG A 24 10.09 5.13 -3.04
N ILE A 25 10.02 5.38 -4.35
CA ILE A 25 9.96 4.35 -5.39
C ILE A 25 11.19 3.41 -5.33
N GLU A 26 12.35 3.93 -4.92
CA GLU A 26 13.59 3.15 -4.74
C GLU A 26 13.49 2.05 -3.66
N ASP A 27 12.57 2.20 -2.70
CA ASP A 27 12.36 1.23 -1.63
C ASP A 27 11.38 0.12 -2.04
N LEU A 28 10.59 0.33 -3.09
CA LEU A 28 9.71 -0.70 -3.67
C LEU A 28 10.52 -1.75 -4.44
N PRO A 29 9.94 -2.93 -4.71
CA PRO A 29 10.57 -3.87 -5.62
C PRO A 29 10.83 -3.23 -7.00
N PRO A 30 11.97 -3.53 -7.63
CA PRO A 30 12.28 -3.02 -8.95
C PRO A 30 11.28 -3.49 -10.00
N PHE A 31 10.82 -2.57 -10.85
CA PHE A 31 9.90 -2.88 -11.95
C PHE A 31 10.55 -3.65 -13.11
N HIS A 32 11.89 -3.74 -13.19
CA HIS A 32 12.62 -4.47 -14.23
C HIS A 32 12.13 -4.24 -15.68
N GLY A 33 11.66 -3.03 -16.01
CA GLY A 33 11.12 -2.69 -17.33
C GLY A 33 9.64 -3.08 -17.53
N SER A 34 9.04 -3.81 -16.60
CA SER A 34 7.59 -4.01 -16.50
C SER A 34 6.88 -2.75 -16.02
N ARG A 35 5.57 -2.68 -16.29
CA ARG A 35 4.70 -1.61 -15.77
C ARG A 35 4.09 -1.96 -14.42
N ASP A 36 4.31 -3.18 -13.97
CA ASP A 36 3.69 -3.76 -12.80
C ASP A 36 4.71 -4.61 -12.04
N ILE A 37 4.49 -4.68 -10.74
CA ILE A 37 5.17 -5.56 -9.80
C ILE A 37 4.15 -6.14 -8.84
N GLU A 38 4.44 -7.30 -8.30
CA GLU A 38 3.65 -7.93 -7.25
C GLU A 38 4.56 -8.27 -6.09
N PHE A 39 4.13 -7.97 -4.86
CA PHE A 39 4.90 -8.29 -3.68
C PHE A 39 4.02 -8.43 -2.43
N PRO A 40 4.42 -9.29 -1.49
CA PRO A 40 3.68 -9.49 -0.26
C PRO A 40 3.76 -8.28 0.66
N ILE A 41 2.61 -7.87 1.20
CA ILE A 41 2.49 -6.87 2.25
C ILE A 41 1.90 -7.53 3.50
N LYS A 42 2.65 -7.46 4.60
CA LYS A 42 2.20 -7.86 5.92
C LYS A 42 1.39 -6.76 6.60
N PHE A 43 0.28 -7.10 7.23
CA PHE A 43 -0.57 -6.15 7.95
C PHE A 43 -1.29 -6.78 9.13
N GLY A 44 -1.93 -5.92 9.94
CA GLY A 44 -2.66 -6.34 11.14
C GLY A 44 -1.76 -6.84 12.28
N HIS A 45 -2.39 -7.15 13.42
CA HIS A 45 -1.69 -7.69 14.59
C HIS A 45 -1.29 -9.16 14.42
N ASP A 46 -2.10 -9.94 13.70
CA ASP A 46 -1.87 -11.36 13.44
C ASP A 46 -0.78 -11.59 12.38
N GLY A 47 -0.40 -10.53 11.66
CA GLY A 47 0.67 -10.60 10.68
C GLY A 47 0.26 -11.31 9.38
N VAL A 48 -1.01 -11.17 9.01
CA VAL A 48 -1.55 -11.60 7.71
C VAL A 48 -0.74 -10.96 6.59
N GLU A 49 -0.49 -11.73 5.53
CA GLU A 49 0.28 -11.30 4.37
C GLU A 49 -0.56 -11.51 3.11
N VAL A 50 -0.56 -10.51 2.23
CA VAL A 50 -1.30 -10.54 0.96
C VAL A 50 -0.40 -10.01 -0.14
N ASP A 51 -0.35 -10.71 -1.26
CA ASP A 51 0.33 -10.24 -2.47
C ASP A 51 -0.42 -9.04 -3.06
N VAL A 52 0.28 -7.92 -3.15
CA VAL A 52 -0.27 -6.67 -3.66
C VAL A 52 0.36 -6.36 -5.00
N HIS A 53 -0.51 -6.16 -5.99
CA HIS A 53 -0.14 -5.70 -7.30
C HIS A 53 0.00 -4.18 -7.30
N CYS A 54 1.17 -3.69 -7.66
CA CYS A 54 1.46 -2.28 -7.86
C CYS A 54 1.69 -1.99 -9.34
N SER A 55 0.90 -1.09 -9.92
CA SER A 55 1.04 -0.66 -11.30
C SER A 55 1.58 0.76 -11.41
N ARG A 56 2.35 1.02 -12.47
CA ARG A 56 2.84 2.33 -12.88
C ARG A 56 2.14 2.75 -14.17
N ILE A 57 1.13 3.59 -14.05
CA ILE A 57 0.32 4.09 -15.18
C ILE A 57 0.47 5.61 -15.26
N ALA A 58 0.90 6.10 -16.42
CA ALA A 58 1.07 7.54 -16.68
C ALA A 58 1.90 8.28 -15.61
N GLY A 59 2.94 7.61 -15.09
CA GLY A 59 3.82 8.16 -14.05
C GLY A 59 3.29 8.06 -12.62
N ARG A 60 2.04 7.62 -12.42
CA ARG A 60 1.44 7.39 -11.11
C ARG A 60 1.53 5.92 -10.71
N LEU A 61 1.75 5.69 -9.42
CA LEU A 61 1.76 4.35 -8.84
C LEU A 61 0.41 4.09 -8.17
N ALA A 62 -0.08 2.86 -8.28
CA ALA A 62 -1.29 2.46 -7.58
C ALA A 62 -1.25 1.00 -7.15
N PHE A 63 -1.74 0.71 -5.94
CA PHE A 63 -2.00 -0.67 -5.51
C PHE A 63 -3.43 -1.06 -5.90
N THR A 64 -3.56 -2.15 -6.63
CA THR A 64 -4.83 -2.61 -7.19
C THR A 64 -5.24 -3.95 -6.58
N ARG A 65 -4.77 -5.08 -7.14
CA ARG A 65 -5.03 -6.41 -6.56
C ARG A 65 -4.34 -6.54 -5.20
N GLY A 66 -4.95 -7.28 -4.28
CA GLY A 66 -4.51 -7.40 -2.89
C GLY A 66 -4.91 -6.22 -2.01
N TRP A 67 -4.90 -4.99 -2.52
CA TRP A 67 -5.32 -3.82 -1.73
C TRP A 67 -6.77 -3.91 -1.23
N VAL A 68 -7.70 -4.34 -2.09
CA VAL A 68 -9.12 -4.53 -1.69
C VAL A 68 -9.27 -5.58 -0.59
N GLU A 69 -8.38 -6.56 -0.53
CA GLU A 69 -8.39 -7.55 0.54
C GLU A 69 -7.86 -6.97 1.85
N ILE A 70 -6.81 -6.15 1.80
CA ILE A 70 -6.28 -5.41 2.95
C ILE A 70 -7.35 -4.49 3.53
N THR A 71 -8.03 -3.69 2.70
CA THR A 71 -9.07 -2.75 3.17
C THR A 71 -10.21 -3.48 3.88
N ARG A 72 -10.63 -4.64 3.36
CA ARG A 72 -11.68 -5.48 3.97
C ARG A 72 -11.23 -6.10 5.29
N ASN A 73 -10.03 -6.67 5.34
CA ASN A 73 -9.52 -7.32 6.55
C ASN A 73 -9.32 -6.32 7.70
N LEU A 74 -8.83 -5.13 7.39
CA LEU A 74 -8.58 -4.08 8.37
C LEU A 74 -9.80 -3.17 8.62
N ARG A 75 -10.91 -3.39 7.89
CA ARG A 75 -12.13 -2.57 7.93
C ARG A 75 -11.84 -1.08 7.77
N LEU A 76 -10.99 -0.74 6.79
CA LEU A 76 -10.54 0.63 6.54
C LEU A 76 -11.66 1.51 6.01
N ASN A 77 -11.63 2.78 6.41
CA ASN A 77 -12.56 3.81 5.98
C ASN A 77 -11.80 5.00 5.40
N ALA A 78 -12.52 5.81 4.61
CA ALA A 78 -12.02 7.10 4.19
C ALA A 78 -11.71 7.94 5.44
N GLY A 79 -10.52 8.55 5.46
CA GLY A 79 -10.02 9.29 6.62
C GLY A 79 -8.94 8.55 7.41
N ASP A 80 -8.90 7.20 7.37
CA ASP A 80 -7.83 6.42 7.99
C ASP A 80 -6.48 6.74 7.35
N VAL A 81 -5.41 6.58 8.12
CA VAL A 81 -4.05 6.83 7.65
C VAL A 81 -3.30 5.50 7.60
N VAL A 82 -2.78 5.17 6.42
CA VAL A 82 -1.93 4.00 6.22
C VAL A 82 -0.49 4.42 6.00
N ALA A 83 0.44 3.62 6.49
CA ALA A 83 1.86 3.78 6.24
C ALA A 83 2.45 2.46 5.78
N LEU A 84 3.15 2.47 4.64
CA LEU A 84 3.90 1.33 4.14
C LEU A 84 5.38 1.49 4.49
N ARG A 85 5.98 0.43 5.01
CA ARG A 85 7.40 0.41 5.40
C ARG A 85 8.07 -0.85 4.89
N LYS A 86 9.34 -0.71 4.51
CA LYS A 86 10.26 -1.83 4.29
C LYS A 86 10.99 -2.15 5.57
N GLU A 87 10.90 -3.38 6.04
CA GLU A 87 11.63 -3.89 7.20
C GLU A 87 13.08 -4.24 6.80
N ASP A 88 13.97 -4.40 7.79
CA ASP A 88 15.39 -4.68 7.57
C ASP A 88 15.64 -5.99 6.80
N ASN A 89 14.76 -6.97 6.99
CA ASN A 89 14.74 -8.24 6.27
C ASN A 89 14.19 -8.15 4.83
N GLY A 90 13.92 -6.93 4.34
CA GLY A 90 13.39 -6.67 3.00
C GLY A 90 11.88 -6.88 2.83
N ARG A 91 11.15 -7.27 3.89
CA ARG A 91 9.70 -7.46 3.84
C ARG A 91 8.94 -6.14 3.92
N TYR A 92 7.72 -6.12 3.41
CA TYR A 92 6.87 -4.94 3.44
C TYR A 92 5.81 -5.08 4.52
N LYS A 93 5.66 -4.02 5.33
CA LYS A 93 4.69 -3.98 6.41
C LYS A 93 3.83 -2.72 6.30
N MET A 94 2.52 -2.92 6.33
CA MET A 94 1.54 -1.86 6.40
C MET A 94 1.02 -1.68 7.82
N THR A 95 0.97 -0.43 8.25
CA THR A 95 0.38 -0.03 9.55
C THR A 95 -0.73 0.97 9.32
N VAL A 96 -1.71 0.97 10.22
CA VAL A 96 -2.91 1.80 10.10
C VAL A 96 -3.09 2.59 11.38
N ARG A 97 -3.46 3.85 11.22
CA ARG A 97 -3.92 4.73 12.29
C ARG A 97 -5.33 5.17 11.93
N SER A 98 -6.27 4.96 12.85
CA SER A 98 -7.64 5.38 12.61
C SER A 98 -7.69 6.89 12.46
N GLY A 99 -8.35 7.35 11.41
CA GLY A 99 -8.66 8.76 11.23
C GLY A 99 -9.86 9.08 12.10
N SER A 100 -9.64 9.60 13.30
CA SER A 100 -10.74 10.14 14.10
C SER A 100 -11.46 11.22 13.29
N ALA A 101 -12.78 11.07 13.16
CA ALA A 101 -13.68 12.10 12.65
C ALA A 101 -13.74 13.29 13.61
#